data_AF-A0A8J4LM41-F1
#
_entry.id   AF-A0A8J4LM41-F1
#
_cell.length_a   1.000
_cell.length_b   1.000
_cell.length_c   1.000
_cell.angle_alpha   90.00
_cell.angle_beta   90.00
_cell.angle_gamma   90.00
#
_symmetry.space_group_name_H-M   'P 1'
#
loop_
_entity.id
_entity.type
_entity.pdbx_description
1 polymer ?
#
loop_
_entity_poly.entity_id
_entity_poly.type
_entity_poly.pdbx_seq_one_letter_code
_entity_poly.pdbx_strand_id
1 'polypeptide(L)'
;MDLIALVCAISRKLLCGISPSGHSTGVSSNSSRRHVGVITSQLTQLQVRCLLAAVAFWAVASAITLPSLLIFGLVIIPTWATAEVAFFIWYCVIYRRLNAQPVPHRPPSHVNPRDVFDRFIRDQAAMCQYIDIKDMISKWHWGVPISKLTRDNVADLLCYGFYYRSRQQMIDEGMGHLPDQLVSELETAWGVEFRVGPYVPWPLMRHLWEPVRCFYRPLFFYMGVEVLIMLKHVMLLAAGFRPHMCQGMRFYTYGLPATPVTATETPPAAAASAAAPTQRANSVGKNDGGADAPVLFLHGVGLGLLPYLNFLLRLSSLGRPAVAVEVRHLSMRLCTEVPEEDEIVERIAGALQHHGVRQVHVVAHSYGTFMASRLVHLHRPLVASLTLLDPVRQLLEWFRGGLDFAVCTPSRRVFGRPAHRSSV
;
A
#
# COMPACT_ATOMS: atom_id res chain seq x y z
N MET A 1 50.51 16.01 -12.11
CA MET A 1 51.70 16.13 -12.96
C MET A 1 51.24 16.49 -14.36
N ASP A 2 51.66 17.65 -14.85
CA ASP A 2 51.03 18.36 -15.96
C ASP A 2 51.08 17.61 -17.30
N LEU A 3 49.90 17.18 -17.75
CA LEU A 3 49.67 16.65 -19.10
C LEU A 3 50.12 17.66 -20.18
N ILE A 4 50.02 18.96 -19.89
CA ILE A 4 50.48 20.06 -20.75
C ILE A 4 52.01 20.01 -20.93
N ALA A 5 52.77 19.71 -19.87
CA ALA A 5 54.23 19.59 -19.94
C ALA A 5 54.67 18.39 -20.79
N LEU A 6 53.93 17.26 -20.67
CA LEU A 6 54.20 16.05 -21.47
C LEU A 6 53.90 16.26 -22.95
N VAL A 7 52.78 16.91 -23.28
CA VAL A 7 52.40 17.24 -24.67
C VAL A 7 53.40 18.23 -25.29
N CYS A 8 53.84 19.24 -24.53
CA CYS A 8 54.88 20.19 -24.96
C CYS A 8 56.25 19.52 -25.18
N ALA A 9 56.57 18.47 -24.43
CA ALA A 9 57.80 17.70 -24.59
C ALA A 9 57.77 16.79 -25.83
N ILE A 10 56.62 16.16 -26.11
CA ILE A 10 56.43 15.29 -27.27
C ILE A 10 56.44 16.10 -28.58
N SER A 11 55.77 17.25 -28.62
CA SER A 11 55.80 18.15 -29.78
C SER A 11 57.20 18.67 -30.10
N ARG A 12 58.02 18.97 -29.08
CA ARG A 12 59.41 19.39 -29.29
C ARG A 12 60.30 18.27 -29.85
N LYS A 13 60.12 17.02 -29.42
CA LYS A 13 60.86 15.87 -29.97
C LYS A 13 60.47 15.55 -31.41
N LEU A 14 59.20 15.70 -31.79
CA LEU A 14 58.73 15.48 -33.16
C LEU A 14 59.21 16.56 -34.15
N LEU A 15 59.36 17.81 -33.69
CA LEU A 15 59.85 18.92 -34.53
C LEU A 15 61.38 18.93 -34.73
N CYS A 16 62.16 18.42 -33.78
CA CYS A 16 63.63 18.41 -33.88
C CYS A 16 64.22 17.22 -34.67
N GLY A 17 63.42 16.27 -35.14
CA GLY A 17 63.88 15.05 -35.81
C GLY A 17 64.27 15.19 -37.29
N ILE A 18 64.21 16.37 -37.89
CA ILE A 18 64.47 16.57 -39.33
C ILE A 18 65.62 17.56 -39.51
N SER A 19 66.84 17.05 -39.51
CA SER A 19 68.01 17.76 -40.04
C SER A 19 68.76 16.80 -40.98
N PRO A 20 68.81 17.06 -42.31
CA PRO A 20 69.52 16.18 -43.22
C PRO A 20 70.95 16.70 -43.45
N SER A 21 71.94 15.92 -42.98
CA SER A 21 73.33 16.00 -43.41
C SER A 21 73.60 14.98 -44.52
N GLY A 22 74.22 15.41 -45.63
CA GLY A 22 74.73 14.48 -46.65
C GLY A 22 74.91 15.07 -48.05
N HIS A 23 76.13 14.98 -48.57
CA HIS A 23 76.63 15.53 -49.84
C HIS A 23 76.21 14.78 -51.12
N SER A 24 76.11 15.58 -52.19
CA SER A 24 76.52 15.41 -53.61
C SER A 24 75.88 14.39 -54.60
N THR A 25 75.62 14.95 -55.79
CA THR A 25 75.49 14.39 -57.16
C THR A 25 74.22 13.63 -57.60
N GLY A 26 73.73 13.96 -58.80
CA GLY A 26 72.88 13.08 -59.61
C GLY A 26 71.50 13.60 -60.00
N VAL A 27 71.31 13.83 -61.30
CA VAL A 27 70.12 14.37 -62.00
C VAL A 27 68.90 13.44 -61.96
N SER A 28 67.70 14.01 -62.10
CA SER A 28 66.40 13.37 -62.40
C SER A 28 65.63 12.70 -61.24
N SER A 29 64.87 13.47 -60.44
CA SER A 29 63.64 12.97 -59.73
C SER A 29 62.77 14.07 -59.08
N ASN A 30 62.80 15.31 -59.58
CA ASN A 30 62.26 16.46 -58.82
C ASN A 30 60.73 16.48 -58.68
N SER A 31 59.96 15.82 -59.56
CA SER A 31 58.49 15.76 -59.43
C SER A 31 58.02 14.67 -58.45
N SER A 32 58.66 13.49 -58.47
CA SER A 32 58.27 12.36 -57.61
C SER A 32 58.65 12.59 -56.15
N ARG A 33 59.80 13.23 -55.86
CA ARG A 33 60.20 13.60 -54.49
C ARG A 33 59.30 14.68 -53.89
N ARG A 34 58.83 15.64 -54.70
CA ARG A 34 57.88 16.67 -54.24
C ARG A 34 56.52 16.07 -53.91
N HIS A 35 55.98 15.17 -54.74
CA HIS A 35 54.72 14.50 -54.42
C HIS A 35 54.80 13.62 -53.17
N VAL A 36 55.87 12.85 -52.99
CA VAL A 36 56.07 12.03 -51.78
C VAL A 36 56.23 12.90 -50.53
N GLY A 37 56.95 14.02 -50.60
CA GLY A 37 57.09 14.98 -49.49
C GLY A 37 55.80 15.74 -49.14
N VAL A 38 54.95 16.03 -50.13
CA VAL A 38 53.64 16.64 -49.89
C VAL A 38 52.68 15.63 -49.26
N ILE A 39 52.69 14.38 -49.72
CA ILE A 39 51.85 13.31 -49.14
C ILE A 39 52.27 13.01 -47.70
N THR A 40 53.57 12.92 -47.40
CA THR A 40 54.05 12.70 -46.02
C THR A 40 53.78 13.88 -45.09
N SER A 41 53.85 15.12 -45.58
CA SER A 41 53.50 16.31 -44.78
C SER A 41 51.99 16.42 -44.52
N GLN A 42 51.14 16.04 -45.46
CA GLN A 42 49.69 15.95 -45.23
C GLN A 42 49.31 14.81 -44.27
N LEU A 43 49.97 13.65 -44.38
CA LEU A 43 49.73 12.51 -43.48
C LEU A 43 50.12 12.85 -42.03
N THR A 44 51.26 13.52 -41.85
CA THR A 44 51.72 13.97 -40.53
C THR A 44 50.82 15.07 -39.95
N GLN A 45 50.36 16.02 -40.77
CA GLN A 45 49.35 17.00 -40.33
C GLN A 45 48.02 16.34 -39.93
N LEU A 46 47.56 15.32 -40.66
CA LEU A 46 46.36 14.57 -40.31
C LEU A 46 46.55 13.80 -38.99
N GLN A 47 47.68 13.12 -38.81
CA GLN A 47 48.02 12.41 -37.56
C GLN A 47 48.05 13.36 -36.36
N VAL A 48 48.64 14.55 -36.50
CA VAL A 48 48.65 15.58 -35.44
C VAL A 48 47.24 16.06 -35.12
N ARG A 49 46.40 16.32 -36.14
CA ARG A 49 44.99 16.72 -35.93
C ARG A 49 44.17 15.63 -35.24
N CYS A 50 44.34 14.37 -35.63
CA CYS A 50 43.69 13.23 -34.98
C CYS A 50 44.14 13.08 -33.51
N LEU A 51 45.43 13.24 -33.23
CA LEU A 51 45.96 13.19 -31.87
C LEU A 51 45.40 14.33 -31.01
N LEU A 52 45.39 15.56 -31.53
CA LEU A 52 44.81 16.72 -30.84
C LEU A 52 43.31 16.53 -30.57
N ALA A 53 42.57 16.00 -31.55
CA ALA A 53 41.15 15.68 -31.38
C ALA A 53 40.92 14.60 -30.31
N ALA A 54 41.74 13.54 -30.29
CA ALA A 54 41.68 12.50 -29.26
C ALA A 54 42.01 13.05 -27.87
N VAL A 55 43.05 13.89 -27.74
CA VAL A 55 43.40 14.54 -26.48
C VAL A 55 42.29 15.48 -26.01
N ALA A 56 41.72 16.29 -26.91
CA ALA A 56 40.61 17.18 -26.59
C ALA A 56 39.37 16.38 -26.14
N PHE A 57 39.05 15.28 -26.83
CA PHE A 57 37.96 14.38 -26.44
C PHE A 57 38.19 13.80 -25.04
N TRP A 58 39.38 13.27 -24.75
CA TRP A 58 39.69 12.74 -23.42
C TRP A 58 39.71 13.81 -22.33
N ALA A 59 40.13 15.03 -22.64
CA ALA A 59 40.10 16.15 -21.71
C ALA A 59 38.66 16.56 -21.37
N VAL A 60 37.77 16.67 -22.36
CA VAL A 60 36.35 16.97 -22.15
C VAL A 60 35.64 15.82 -21.43
N ALA A 61 35.87 14.57 -21.85
CA ALA A 61 35.32 13.40 -21.18
C ALA A 61 35.75 13.36 -19.70
N SER A 62 37.04 13.56 -19.41
CA SER A 62 37.57 13.59 -18.04
C SER A 62 37.02 14.77 -17.22
N ALA A 63 36.85 15.94 -17.84
CA ALA A 63 36.27 17.12 -17.20
C ALA A 63 34.80 16.92 -16.81
N ILE A 64 34.09 15.97 -17.42
CA ILE A 64 32.71 15.61 -17.05
C ILE A 64 32.71 14.41 -16.10
N THR A 65 33.46 13.35 -16.41
CA THR A 65 33.42 12.09 -15.65
C THR A 65 34.04 12.24 -14.27
N LEU A 66 35.16 12.96 -14.12
CA LEU A 66 35.84 13.07 -12.84
C LEU A 66 34.99 13.86 -11.82
N PRO A 67 34.43 15.05 -12.13
CA PRO A 67 33.50 15.71 -11.22
C PRO A 67 32.25 14.88 -10.94
N SER A 68 31.71 14.17 -11.93
CA SER A 68 30.54 13.29 -11.74
C SER A 68 30.84 12.15 -10.76
N LEU A 69 32.00 11.50 -10.88
CA LEU A 69 32.46 10.46 -9.96
C LEU A 69 32.74 11.01 -8.56
N LEU A 70 33.31 12.22 -8.47
CA LEU A 70 33.55 12.89 -7.20
C LEU A 70 32.24 13.28 -6.52
N ILE A 71 31.28 13.86 -7.24
CA ILE A 71 29.93 14.17 -6.71
C ILE A 71 29.25 12.87 -6.26
N PHE A 72 29.30 11.83 -7.08
CA PHE A 72 28.71 10.55 -6.75
C PHE A 72 29.34 9.95 -5.48
N GLY A 73 30.67 9.90 -5.42
CA GLY A 73 31.41 9.28 -4.32
C GLY A 73 31.42 10.10 -3.02
N LEU A 74 31.55 11.41 -3.10
CA LEU A 74 31.73 12.30 -1.94
C LEU A 74 30.42 12.92 -1.45
N VAL A 75 29.39 13.01 -2.31
CA VAL A 75 28.11 13.63 -1.96
C VAL A 75 27.00 12.58 -1.95
N ILE A 76 26.74 11.93 -3.08
CA ILE A 76 25.57 11.05 -3.22
C ILE A 76 25.66 9.84 -2.28
N ILE A 77 26.80 9.12 -2.27
CA ILE A 77 26.96 7.93 -1.40
C ILE A 77 26.87 8.31 0.09
N PRO A 78 27.59 9.31 0.63
CA PRO A 78 27.51 9.65 2.04
C PRO A 78 26.13 10.20 2.45
N THR A 79 25.50 11.02 1.60
CA THR A 79 24.12 11.49 1.85
C THR A 79 23.16 10.31 1.89
N TRP A 80 23.26 9.37 0.95
CA TRP A 80 22.43 8.17 0.94
C TRP A 80 22.64 7.30 2.18
N ALA A 81 23.90 7.00 2.53
CA ALA A 81 24.24 6.24 3.73
C ALA A 81 23.70 6.90 4.99
N THR A 82 23.82 8.23 5.10
CA THR A 82 23.28 9.00 6.23
C THR A 82 21.76 8.91 6.31
N ALA A 83 21.07 9.07 5.17
CA ALA A 83 19.61 8.94 5.10
C ALA A 83 19.14 7.53 5.47
N GLU A 84 19.83 6.49 5.00
CA GLU A 84 19.53 5.09 5.31
C GLU A 84 19.75 4.79 6.81
N VAL A 85 20.83 5.29 7.42
CA VAL A 85 21.07 5.16 8.86
C VAL A 85 19.99 5.88 9.67
N ALA A 86 19.63 7.11 9.30
CA ALA A 86 18.56 7.85 9.96
C ALA A 86 17.21 7.12 9.85
N PHE A 87 16.92 6.56 8.68
CA PHE A 87 15.72 5.76 8.44
C PHE A 87 15.71 4.45 9.23
N PHE A 88 16.85 3.77 9.35
CA PHE A 88 16.99 2.58 10.19
C PHE A 88 16.77 2.89 11.68
N ILE A 89 17.31 4.01 12.19
CA ILE A 89 17.06 4.47 13.56
C ILE A 89 15.57 4.76 13.76
N TRP A 90 14.95 5.47 12.84
CA TRP A 90 13.51 5.73 12.86
C TRP A 90 12.69 4.43 12.85
N TYR A 91 13.03 3.47 12.00
CA TYR A 91 12.41 2.15 11.97
C TYR A 91 12.54 1.44 13.32
N CYS A 92 13.71 1.45 13.95
CA CYS A 92 13.91 0.84 15.27
C CYS A 92 13.02 1.48 16.34
N VAL A 93 12.84 2.80 16.31
CA VAL A 93 11.92 3.51 17.21
C VAL A 93 10.48 3.09 16.98
N ILE A 94 10.01 3.06 15.73
CA ILE A 94 8.66 2.64 15.38
C ILE A 94 8.42 1.17 15.74
N TYR A 95 9.36 0.29 15.40
CA TYR A 95 9.30 -1.14 15.73
C TYR A 95 9.18 -1.35 17.24
N ARG A 96 9.98 -0.65 18.05
CA ARG A 96 9.85 -0.71 19.51
C ARG A 96 8.51 -0.19 20.01
N ARG A 97 7.96 0.87 19.40
CA ARG A 97 6.64 1.40 19.76
C ARG A 97 5.50 0.45 19.41
N LEU A 98 5.54 -0.17 18.22
CA LEU A 98 4.54 -1.13 17.78
C LEU A 98 4.57 -2.42 18.62
N ASN A 99 5.76 -2.82 19.10
CA ASN A 99 5.93 -3.98 19.96
C ASN A 99 5.81 -3.69 21.45
N ALA A 100 5.76 -2.41 21.85
CA ALA A 100 5.44 -2.04 23.22
C ALA A 100 3.96 -2.38 23.43
N GLN A 101 3.69 -3.60 23.89
CA GLN A 101 2.36 -4.10 24.23
C GLN A 101 1.58 -2.99 24.95
N PRO A 102 0.49 -2.43 24.38
CA PRO A 102 -0.41 -1.57 25.12
C PRO A 102 -0.81 -2.18 26.49
N VAL A 103 -1.17 -1.30 27.44
CA VAL A 103 -1.97 -1.57 28.66
C VAL A 103 -3.06 -2.62 28.34
N PRO A 104 -3.46 -3.53 29.26
CA PRO A 104 -4.30 -4.71 29.00
C PRO A 104 -5.20 -4.53 27.79
N HIS A 105 -4.91 -5.23 26.68
CA HIS A 105 -5.68 -5.12 25.45
C HIS A 105 -7.08 -5.57 25.75
N ARG A 106 -7.99 -4.59 25.88
CA ARG A 106 -9.39 -4.85 26.09
C ARG A 106 -10.08 -4.67 24.74
N PRO A 107 -11.07 -5.52 24.43
CA PRO A 107 -12.08 -5.13 23.45
C PRO A 107 -12.52 -3.70 23.74
N PRO A 108 -12.79 -2.88 22.71
CA PRO A 108 -13.35 -1.54 22.89
C PRO A 108 -14.55 -1.60 23.85
N SER A 109 -14.71 -0.60 24.70
CA SER A 109 -15.73 -0.61 25.76
C SER A 109 -17.17 -0.79 25.27
N HIS A 110 -17.42 -0.47 24.00
CA HIS A 110 -18.72 -0.64 23.34
C HIS A 110 -18.94 -2.05 22.77
N VAL A 111 -17.89 -2.88 22.69
CA VAL A 111 -17.96 -4.26 22.20
C VAL A 111 -18.02 -5.19 23.39
N ASN A 112 -19.11 -5.94 23.52
CA ASN A 112 -19.23 -7.03 24.47
C ASN A 112 -18.66 -8.33 23.85
N PRO A 113 -17.58 -8.91 24.39
CA PRO A 113 -17.00 -10.17 23.90
C PRO A 113 -17.99 -11.33 23.86
N ARG A 114 -18.92 -11.36 24.83
CA ARG A 114 -19.91 -12.43 24.90
C ARG A 114 -20.83 -12.40 23.69
N ASP A 115 -21.28 -11.22 23.29
CA ASP A 115 -22.15 -11.07 22.13
C ASP A 115 -21.45 -11.53 20.85
N VAL A 116 -20.13 -11.32 20.73
CA VAL A 116 -19.30 -11.78 19.60
C VAL A 116 -19.24 -13.31 19.56
N PHE A 117 -19.01 -13.96 20.71
CA PHE A 117 -19.05 -15.41 20.84
C PHE A 117 -20.43 -15.99 20.52
N ASP A 118 -21.49 -15.37 21.02
CA ASP A 118 -22.86 -15.83 20.77
C ASP A 118 -23.24 -15.75 19.28
N ARG A 119 -22.70 -14.79 18.52
CA ARG A 119 -22.88 -14.80 17.05
C ARG A 119 -22.10 -15.95 16.41
N PHE A 120 -20.86 -16.15 16.84
CA PHE A 120 -20.05 -17.28 16.35
C PHE A 120 -20.79 -18.62 16.56
N ILE A 121 -21.40 -18.84 17.73
CA ILE A 121 -22.23 -20.03 17.97
C ILE A 121 -23.49 -20.04 17.10
N ARG A 122 -24.21 -18.91 17.00
CA ARG A 122 -25.44 -18.82 16.20
C ARG A 122 -25.20 -19.12 14.71
N ASP A 123 -24.08 -18.68 14.17
CA ASP A 123 -23.75 -18.85 12.74
C ASP A 123 -23.04 -20.18 12.44
N GLN A 124 -22.91 -21.06 13.45
CA GLN A 124 -22.31 -22.39 13.34
C GLN A 124 -22.83 -23.19 12.14
N ALA A 125 -24.15 -23.19 11.91
CA ALA A 125 -24.76 -24.01 10.86
C ALA A 125 -24.32 -23.60 9.44
N ALA A 126 -23.95 -22.33 9.25
CA ALA A 126 -23.40 -21.84 8.00
C ALA A 126 -21.89 -22.16 7.89
N MET A 127 -21.15 -22.04 9.02
CA MET A 127 -19.70 -22.25 9.05
C MET A 127 -19.29 -23.72 8.96
N CYS A 128 -20.03 -24.63 9.56
CA CYS A 128 -19.69 -26.06 9.58
C CYS A 128 -19.71 -26.72 8.19
N GLN A 129 -20.30 -26.06 7.19
CA GLN A 129 -20.26 -26.47 5.79
C GLN A 129 -18.86 -26.34 5.17
N TYR A 130 -18.00 -25.50 5.74
CA TYR A 130 -16.70 -25.13 5.16
C TYR A 130 -15.54 -25.30 6.16
N ILE A 131 -15.81 -25.28 7.46
CA ILE A 131 -14.81 -25.38 8.52
C ILE A 131 -15.06 -26.61 9.41
N ASP A 132 -14.03 -27.44 9.52
CA ASP A 132 -13.89 -28.39 10.63
C ASP A 132 -13.27 -27.66 11.83
N ILE A 133 -14.03 -27.59 12.93
CA ILE A 133 -13.61 -26.90 14.16
C ILE A 133 -12.34 -27.52 14.77
N LYS A 134 -12.18 -28.85 14.70
CA LYS A 134 -11.02 -29.54 15.27
C LYS A 134 -9.75 -29.21 14.49
N ASP A 135 -9.85 -29.18 13.17
CA ASP A 135 -8.77 -28.74 12.29
C ASP A 135 -8.45 -27.24 12.48
N MET A 136 -9.48 -26.39 12.61
CA MET A 136 -9.29 -24.97 12.91
C MET A 136 -8.52 -24.76 14.22
N ILE A 137 -8.96 -25.40 15.31
CA ILE A 137 -8.30 -25.32 16.62
C ILE A 137 -6.86 -25.85 16.53
N SER A 138 -6.64 -26.96 15.82
CA SER A 138 -5.30 -27.52 15.60
C SER A 138 -4.39 -26.52 14.88
N LYS A 139 -4.87 -25.87 13.82
CA LYS A 139 -4.12 -24.83 13.08
C LYS A 139 -3.76 -23.63 13.96
N TRP A 140 -4.69 -23.17 14.80
CA TRP A 140 -4.41 -22.11 15.79
C TRP A 140 -3.35 -22.51 16.83
N HIS A 141 -3.14 -23.81 17.04
CA HIS A 141 -2.07 -24.38 17.85
C HIS A 141 -0.89 -24.87 17.01
N TRP A 142 -0.58 -24.20 15.89
CA TRP A 142 0.55 -24.55 15.00
C TRP A 142 0.50 -25.98 14.45
N GLY A 143 -0.71 -26.54 14.26
CA GLY A 143 -0.92 -27.88 13.73
C GLY A 143 -0.72 -29.01 14.75
N VAL A 144 -0.74 -28.71 16.05
CA VAL A 144 -0.75 -29.76 17.09
C VAL A 144 -1.99 -30.65 16.90
N PRO A 145 -1.84 -31.99 16.81
CA PRO A 145 -2.97 -32.89 16.60
C PRO A 145 -4.05 -32.73 17.68
N ILE A 146 -5.32 -32.68 17.27
CA ILE A 146 -6.44 -32.43 18.20
C ILE A 146 -6.53 -33.45 19.34
N SER A 147 -6.07 -34.69 19.13
CA SER A 147 -6.01 -35.75 20.15
C SER A 147 -5.06 -35.44 21.33
N LYS A 148 -4.12 -34.50 21.12
CA LYS A 148 -3.21 -34.00 22.16
C LYS A 148 -3.70 -32.74 22.86
N LEU A 149 -4.64 -32.02 22.24
CA LEU A 149 -5.19 -30.79 22.80
C LEU A 149 -6.29 -31.12 23.81
N THR A 150 -6.16 -30.54 25.00
CA THR A 150 -7.14 -30.67 26.08
C THR A 150 -8.20 -29.57 25.99
N ARG A 151 -9.33 -29.74 26.68
CA ARG A 151 -10.34 -28.68 26.86
C ARG A 151 -9.71 -27.36 27.30
N ASP A 152 -8.77 -27.41 28.23
CA ASP A 152 -8.03 -26.26 28.72
C ASP A 152 -7.27 -25.49 27.62
N ASN A 153 -6.69 -26.20 26.64
CA ASN A 153 -6.03 -25.55 25.50
C ASN A 153 -7.05 -24.85 24.60
N VAL A 154 -8.24 -25.44 24.43
CA VAL A 154 -9.34 -24.80 23.69
C VAL A 154 -9.83 -23.57 24.45
N ALA A 155 -9.97 -23.66 25.76
CA ALA A 155 -10.32 -22.53 26.62
C ALA A 155 -9.30 -21.38 26.51
N ASP A 156 -8.00 -21.67 26.48
CA ASP A 156 -6.96 -20.65 26.25
C ASP A 156 -7.15 -19.92 24.90
N LEU A 157 -7.49 -20.66 23.84
CA LEU A 157 -7.80 -20.08 22.53
C LEU A 157 -9.07 -19.20 22.57
N LEU A 158 -10.14 -19.65 23.23
CA LEU A 158 -11.40 -18.89 23.30
C LEU A 158 -11.25 -17.63 24.16
N CYS A 159 -10.55 -17.70 25.29
CA CYS A 159 -10.24 -16.53 26.12
C CYS A 159 -9.39 -15.51 25.37
N TYR A 160 -8.36 -15.98 24.65
CA TYR A 160 -7.55 -15.09 23.82
C TYR A 160 -8.36 -14.49 22.67
N GLY A 161 -9.08 -15.32 21.92
CA GLY A 161 -9.75 -14.93 20.68
C GLY A 161 -10.93 -13.99 20.86
N PHE A 162 -11.72 -14.16 21.94
CA PHE A 162 -12.92 -13.35 22.17
C PHE A 162 -12.71 -12.26 23.22
N TYR A 163 -12.01 -12.57 24.32
CA TYR A 163 -11.87 -11.67 25.46
C TYR A 163 -10.54 -10.93 25.50
N TYR A 164 -9.56 -11.34 24.68
CA TYR A 164 -8.18 -10.88 24.77
C TYR A 164 -7.66 -11.02 26.22
N ARG A 165 -7.88 -12.20 26.81
CA ARG A 165 -7.45 -12.54 28.18
C ARG A 165 -6.82 -13.93 28.25
N SER A 166 -5.89 -14.10 29.19
CA SER A 166 -5.51 -15.43 29.64
C SER A 166 -6.56 -15.97 30.61
N ARG A 167 -6.64 -17.30 30.78
CA ARG A 167 -7.52 -17.90 31.78
C ARG A 167 -7.26 -17.37 33.19
N GLN A 168 -5.99 -17.11 33.56
CA GLN A 168 -5.65 -16.53 34.86
C GLN A 168 -6.26 -15.13 35.01
N GLN A 169 -6.15 -14.27 34.00
CA GLN A 169 -6.74 -12.94 34.05
C GLN A 169 -8.28 -13.00 34.14
N MET A 170 -8.90 -13.98 33.47
CA MET A 170 -10.35 -14.20 33.61
C MET A 170 -10.72 -14.53 35.06
N ILE A 171 -9.93 -15.37 35.74
CA ILE A 171 -10.13 -15.69 37.17
C ILE A 171 -9.97 -14.43 38.03
N ASP A 172 -8.89 -13.68 37.82
CA ASP A 172 -8.57 -12.47 38.59
C ASP A 172 -9.65 -11.38 38.41
N GLU A 173 -10.29 -11.31 37.24
CA GLU A 173 -11.40 -10.39 36.93
C GLU A 173 -12.78 -10.94 37.35
N GLY A 174 -12.84 -12.08 38.07
CA GLY A 174 -14.08 -12.67 38.59
C GLY A 174 -14.89 -13.48 37.57
N MET A 175 -14.33 -13.74 36.39
CA MET A 175 -14.93 -14.46 35.27
C MET A 175 -14.38 -15.88 35.10
N GLY A 176 -13.84 -16.49 36.16
CA GLY A 176 -13.15 -17.79 36.10
C GLY A 176 -14.01 -18.97 35.61
N HIS A 177 -15.34 -18.87 35.62
CA HIS A 177 -16.26 -19.88 35.12
C HIS A 177 -16.48 -19.82 33.60
N LEU A 178 -16.25 -18.65 32.98
CA LEU A 178 -16.52 -18.44 31.56
C LEU A 178 -15.69 -19.33 30.63
N PRO A 179 -14.37 -19.57 30.85
CA PRO A 179 -13.57 -20.40 29.96
C PRO A 179 -14.18 -21.79 29.73
N ASP A 180 -14.63 -22.46 30.81
CA ASP A 180 -15.23 -23.80 30.75
C ASP A 180 -16.62 -23.77 30.09
N GLN A 181 -17.39 -22.71 30.34
CA GLN A 181 -18.68 -22.50 29.68
C GLN A 181 -18.51 -22.32 28.17
N LEU A 182 -17.57 -21.50 27.71
CA LEU A 182 -17.31 -21.26 26.29
C LEU A 182 -16.92 -22.56 25.56
N VAL A 183 -16.08 -23.40 26.18
CA VAL A 183 -15.73 -24.70 25.59
C VAL A 183 -16.95 -25.63 25.51
N SER A 184 -17.77 -25.67 26.56
CA SER A 184 -18.97 -26.54 26.59
C SER A 184 -20.00 -26.13 25.53
N GLU A 185 -20.20 -24.82 25.35
CA GLU A 185 -21.08 -24.28 24.31
C GLU A 185 -20.54 -24.56 22.91
N LEU A 186 -19.22 -24.47 22.71
CA LEU A 186 -18.57 -24.83 21.44
C LEU A 186 -18.74 -26.32 21.10
N GLU A 187 -18.49 -27.21 22.07
CA GLU A 187 -18.68 -28.66 21.93
C GLU A 187 -20.10 -29.02 21.56
N THR A 188 -21.07 -28.40 22.24
CA THR A 188 -22.50 -28.59 21.97
C THR A 188 -22.85 -28.13 20.56
N ALA A 189 -22.38 -26.94 20.17
CA ALA A 189 -22.71 -26.36 18.86
C ALA A 189 -22.11 -27.14 17.69
N TRP A 190 -20.90 -27.68 17.83
CA TRP A 190 -20.25 -28.47 16.77
C TRP A 190 -20.43 -29.99 16.90
N GLY A 191 -21.09 -30.48 17.95
CA GLY A 191 -21.24 -31.91 18.21
C GLY A 191 -19.89 -32.62 18.38
N VAL A 192 -18.92 -31.96 19.04
CA VAL A 192 -17.57 -32.48 19.25
C VAL A 192 -17.27 -32.59 20.73
N GLU A 193 -16.37 -33.51 21.08
CA GLU A 193 -15.80 -33.59 22.43
C GLU A 193 -14.29 -33.37 22.35
N PHE A 194 -13.77 -32.55 23.27
CA PHE A 194 -12.34 -32.36 23.47
C PHE A 194 -11.84 -33.18 24.65
N ARG A 195 -10.55 -33.54 24.60
CA ARG A 195 -9.94 -34.42 25.59
C ARG A 195 -9.93 -33.77 26.97
N VAL A 196 -10.36 -34.53 27.98
CA VAL A 196 -10.11 -34.23 29.40
C VAL A 196 -8.80 -34.91 29.81
N GLY A 197 -7.94 -34.20 30.53
CA GLY A 197 -6.65 -34.76 30.96
C GLY A 197 -5.71 -33.71 31.52
N PRO A 198 -4.48 -34.11 31.90
CA PRO A 198 -3.49 -33.18 32.42
C PRO A 198 -3.18 -32.10 31.37
N TYR A 199 -3.26 -30.85 31.80
CA TYR A 199 -2.97 -29.71 30.95
C TYR A 199 -1.50 -29.70 30.53
N VAL A 200 -1.27 -29.57 29.23
CA VAL A 200 0.06 -29.33 28.64
C VAL A 200 0.01 -28.02 27.86
N PRO A 201 0.88 -27.04 28.15
CA PRO A 201 0.87 -25.74 27.49
C PRO A 201 1.46 -25.85 26.08
N TRP A 202 0.61 -26.16 25.09
CA TRP A 202 0.99 -26.16 23.69
C TRP A 202 1.13 -24.74 23.13
N PRO A 203 1.96 -24.53 22.08
CA PRO A 203 2.03 -23.25 21.39
C PRO A 203 0.65 -22.83 20.86
N LEU A 204 0.29 -21.58 21.09
CA LEU A 204 -0.96 -20.96 20.64
C LEU A 204 -0.61 -19.69 19.87
N MET A 205 -1.15 -19.54 18.67
CA MET A 205 -0.96 -18.33 17.86
C MET A 205 -1.62 -17.12 18.53
N ARG A 206 -0.82 -16.27 19.17
CA ARG A 206 -1.29 -15.06 19.86
C ARG A 206 -0.80 -13.82 19.13
N HIS A 207 -1.17 -13.70 17.86
CA HIS A 207 -0.67 -12.70 16.92
C HIS A 207 -0.70 -11.23 17.40
N LEU A 208 -1.54 -10.87 18.38
CA LEU A 208 -1.57 -9.53 18.97
C LEU A 208 -0.65 -9.37 20.19
N TRP A 209 -0.35 -10.45 20.90
CA TRP A 209 0.54 -10.45 22.07
C TRP A 209 1.98 -10.81 21.71
N GLU A 210 2.17 -11.47 20.57
CA GLU A 210 3.48 -11.77 20.03
C GLU A 210 4.09 -10.52 19.37
N PRO A 211 5.41 -10.33 19.47
CA PRO A 211 6.08 -9.29 18.70
C PRO A 211 5.83 -9.43 17.21
N VAL A 212 5.58 -8.29 16.54
CA VAL A 212 5.41 -8.20 15.10
C VAL A 212 6.67 -8.72 14.42
N ARG A 213 6.52 -9.82 13.67
CA ARG A 213 7.61 -10.38 12.87
C ARG A 213 7.69 -9.62 11.55
N CYS A 214 8.57 -8.64 11.46
CA CYS A 214 8.79 -7.88 10.23
C CYS A 214 10.27 -7.74 9.88
N PHE A 215 10.56 -7.76 8.58
CA PHE A 215 11.88 -7.49 8.04
C PHE A 215 12.06 -5.98 7.81
N TYR A 216 13.24 -5.47 8.11
CA TYR A 216 13.61 -4.11 7.72
C TYR A 216 13.59 -4.01 6.19
N ARG A 217 12.82 -3.04 5.68
CA ARG A 217 12.83 -2.67 4.27
C ARG A 217 13.61 -1.36 4.15
N PRO A 218 14.69 -1.32 3.36
CA PRO A 218 15.55 -0.14 3.25
C PRO A 218 14.83 1.05 2.61
N LEU A 219 15.37 2.26 2.76
CA LEU A 219 14.73 3.49 2.27
C LEU A 219 14.45 3.42 0.76
N PHE A 220 15.38 2.86 -0.02
CA PHE A 220 15.22 2.74 -1.48
C PHE A 220 13.99 1.91 -1.88
N PHE A 221 13.59 0.93 -1.06
CA PHE A 221 12.39 0.15 -1.33
C PHE A 221 11.16 1.06 -1.33
N TYR A 222 11.01 1.91 -0.31
CA TYR A 222 9.89 2.85 -0.22
C TYR A 222 9.95 3.93 -1.29
N MET A 223 11.13 4.43 -1.64
CA MET A 223 11.27 5.34 -2.78
C MET A 223 10.82 4.69 -4.09
N GLY A 224 11.22 3.44 -4.33
CA GLY A 224 10.79 2.68 -5.50
C GLY A 224 9.27 2.50 -5.55
N VAL A 225 8.65 2.16 -4.41
CA VAL A 225 7.18 2.08 -4.30
C VAL A 225 6.53 3.43 -4.62
N GLU A 226 7.02 4.55 -4.07
CA GLU A 226 6.47 5.88 -4.35
C GLU A 226 6.61 6.26 -5.84
N VAL A 227 7.72 5.91 -6.51
CA VAL A 227 7.87 6.08 -7.96
C VAL A 227 6.83 5.27 -8.75
N LEU A 228 6.61 4.01 -8.39
CA LEU A 228 5.61 3.15 -9.03
C LEU A 228 4.18 3.69 -8.83
N ILE A 229 3.88 4.22 -7.64
CA ILE A 229 2.58 4.84 -7.33
C ILE A 229 2.40 6.16 -8.10
N MET A 230 3.48 6.93 -8.30
CA MET A 230 3.46 8.11 -9.17
C MET A 230 3.21 7.74 -10.63
N LEU A 231 3.86 6.70 -11.14
CA LEU A 231 3.59 6.18 -12.49
C LEU A 231 2.13 5.76 -12.63
N LYS A 232 1.62 4.97 -11.69
CA LYS A 232 0.19 4.62 -11.62
C LYS A 232 -0.70 5.86 -11.63
N HIS A 233 -0.33 6.89 -10.88
CA HIS A 233 -1.11 8.12 -10.81
C HIS A 233 -1.21 8.80 -12.16
N VAL A 234 -0.08 8.95 -12.87
CA VAL A 234 -0.04 9.52 -14.23
C VAL A 234 -0.86 8.67 -15.20
N MET A 235 -0.77 7.34 -15.13
CA MET A 235 -1.55 6.44 -15.99
C MET A 235 -3.06 6.59 -15.79
N LEU A 236 -3.53 6.71 -14.55
CA LEU A 236 -4.94 6.94 -14.25
C LEU A 236 -5.40 8.33 -14.75
N LEU A 237 -4.59 9.37 -14.58
CA LEU A 237 -4.88 10.71 -15.11
C LEU A 237 -4.99 10.69 -16.64
N ALA A 238 -4.04 10.04 -17.31
CA ALA A 238 -4.04 9.91 -18.77
C ALA A 238 -5.27 9.13 -19.28
N ALA A 239 -5.79 8.20 -18.48
CA ALA A 239 -7.02 7.47 -18.76
C ALA A 239 -8.31 8.23 -18.44
N GLY A 240 -8.21 9.47 -17.93
CA GLY A 240 -9.36 10.32 -17.63
C GLY A 240 -9.92 10.18 -16.21
N PHE A 241 -9.24 9.46 -15.31
CA PHE A 241 -9.61 9.46 -13.90
C PHE A 241 -9.22 10.79 -13.23
N ARG A 242 -10.08 11.29 -12.35
CA ARG A 242 -9.84 12.50 -11.56
C ARG A 242 -9.45 12.12 -10.13
N PRO A 243 -8.33 12.64 -9.60
CA PRO A 243 -7.90 12.36 -8.25
C PRO A 243 -8.63 13.26 -7.27
N HIS A 244 -9.02 12.71 -6.13
CA HIS A 244 -9.63 13.43 -5.02
C HIS A 244 -8.96 13.02 -3.71
N MET A 245 -9.00 13.92 -2.74
CA MET A 245 -8.57 13.67 -1.36
C MET A 245 -9.73 14.00 -0.44
N CYS A 246 -10.24 13.01 0.28
CA CYS A 246 -11.31 13.20 1.26
C CYS A 246 -10.84 12.61 2.59
N GLN A 247 -10.84 13.42 3.66
CA GLN A 247 -10.44 13.00 5.01
C GLN A 247 -9.10 12.22 5.06
N GLY A 248 -8.11 12.69 4.30
CA GLY A 248 -6.77 12.08 4.21
C GLY A 248 -6.67 10.80 3.39
N MET A 249 -7.76 10.36 2.75
CA MET A 249 -7.79 9.20 1.86
C MET A 249 -7.91 9.63 0.40
N ARG A 250 -7.18 8.94 -0.48
CA ARG A 250 -7.14 9.25 -1.90
C ARG A 250 -8.16 8.41 -2.66
N PHE A 251 -8.86 9.05 -3.59
CA PHE A 251 -9.85 8.41 -4.45
C PHE A 251 -9.60 8.82 -5.89
N TYR A 252 -9.99 7.95 -6.82
CA TYR A 252 -9.98 8.22 -8.26
C TYR A 252 -11.39 8.05 -8.79
N THR A 253 -11.95 9.09 -9.38
CA THR A 253 -13.29 9.07 -9.96
C THR A 253 -13.20 9.05 -11.48
N TYR A 254 -14.11 8.35 -12.14
CA TYR A 254 -14.27 8.32 -13.59
C TYR A 254 -15.74 8.48 -13.93
N GLY A 255 -16.08 9.35 -14.88
CA GLY A 255 -17.46 9.53 -15.34
C GLY A 255 -18.45 10.09 -14.30
N LEU A 256 -17.98 10.56 -13.14
CA LEU A 256 -18.83 11.19 -12.13
C LEU A 256 -19.01 12.70 -12.41
N PRO A 257 -20.17 13.30 -12.04
CA PRO A 257 -20.39 14.73 -12.16
C PRO A 257 -19.28 15.52 -11.47
N ALA A 258 -18.80 16.58 -12.13
CA ALA A 258 -17.67 17.38 -11.64
C ALA A 258 -18.02 18.21 -10.38
N THR A 259 -19.30 18.41 -10.10
CA THR A 259 -19.76 19.30 -9.04
C THR A 259 -20.03 18.49 -7.77
N PRO A 260 -19.16 18.56 -6.75
CA PRO A 260 -19.52 18.08 -5.43
C PRO A 260 -20.73 18.88 -4.93
N VAL A 261 -21.67 18.20 -4.29
CA VAL A 261 -22.88 18.85 -3.77
C VAL A 261 -22.45 19.78 -2.64
N THR A 262 -22.28 21.07 -2.94
CA THR A 262 -22.26 22.12 -1.92
C THR A 262 -23.62 22.09 -1.22
N ALA A 263 -23.60 21.84 0.08
CA ALA A 263 -24.76 21.88 0.97
C ALA A 263 -25.30 23.32 1.08
N THR A 264 -25.90 23.83 0.00
CA THR A 264 -26.64 25.08 -0.06
C THR A 264 -27.72 24.95 -1.13
N GLU A 265 -28.69 24.07 -0.90
CA GLU A 265 -30.00 24.23 -1.53
C GLU A 265 -31.02 24.43 -0.41
N THR A 266 -31.19 25.70 -0.07
CA THR A 266 -32.41 26.20 0.57
C THR A 266 -33.58 25.90 -0.40
N PRO A 267 -34.72 25.35 0.06
CA PRO A 267 -35.84 25.07 -0.82
C PRO A 267 -36.36 26.39 -1.41
N PRO A 268 -36.55 26.52 -2.74
CA PRO A 268 -37.27 27.66 -3.27
C PRO A 268 -38.72 27.60 -2.78
N ALA A 269 -39.10 28.65 -2.07
CA ALA A 269 -40.47 28.92 -1.67
C ALA A 269 -41.40 28.94 -2.88
N ALA A 270 -42.64 28.52 -2.63
CA ALA A 270 -43.75 28.40 -3.54
C ALA A 270 -43.88 29.54 -4.57
N ALA A 271 -43.92 29.18 -5.86
CA ALA A 271 -44.68 29.89 -6.88
C ALA A 271 -44.88 28.98 -8.11
N ALA A 272 -46.01 28.26 -8.15
CA ALA A 272 -46.55 27.72 -9.38
C ALA A 272 -48.05 28.02 -9.43
N SER A 273 -48.42 29.04 -10.21
CA SER A 273 -49.80 29.26 -10.63
C SER A 273 -50.17 28.25 -11.72
N ALA A 274 -51.41 27.80 -11.64
CA ALA A 274 -52.06 26.77 -12.43
C ALA A 274 -51.98 26.93 -13.96
N ALA A 275 -51.82 25.80 -14.65
CA ALA A 275 -52.66 25.38 -15.77
C ALA A 275 -52.40 23.89 -16.11
N ALA A 276 -53.46 23.10 -16.13
CA ALA A 276 -53.57 21.73 -16.68
C ALA A 276 -54.82 21.73 -17.62
N PRO A 277 -55.23 20.66 -18.36
CA PRO A 277 -54.75 19.27 -18.34
C PRO A 277 -54.73 18.51 -19.71
N THR A 278 -54.06 17.35 -19.80
CA THR A 278 -54.58 16.04 -20.31
C THR A 278 -53.46 14.97 -20.32
N GLN A 279 -53.47 14.00 -19.40
CA GLN A 279 -53.88 12.58 -19.56
C GLN A 279 -52.96 11.77 -20.50
N ARG A 280 -52.36 10.60 -20.16
CA ARG A 280 -52.51 9.49 -19.19
C ARG A 280 -51.23 8.63 -19.40
N ALA A 281 -50.79 7.63 -18.63
CA ALA A 281 -50.95 7.12 -17.27
C ALA A 281 -50.01 5.88 -17.20
N ASN A 282 -49.57 5.53 -16.00
CA ASN A 282 -49.00 4.24 -15.60
C ASN A 282 -47.55 3.91 -16.02
N SER A 283 -46.60 4.42 -15.24
CA SER A 283 -45.44 3.62 -14.84
C SER A 283 -45.39 3.58 -13.31
N VAL A 284 -45.79 2.43 -12.77
CA VAL A 284 -45.44 1.97 -11.42
C VAL A 284 -43.96 2.26 -11.19
N GLY A 285 -43.63 2.99 -10.11
CA GLY A 285 -42.28 3.43 -9.81
C GLY A 285 -41.30 2.25 -9.77
N LYS A 286 -40.50 2.11 -10.83
CA LYS A 286 -39.32 1.26 -10.82
C LYS A 286 -38.23 1.97 -10.01
N ASN A 287 -37.56 1.22 -9.15
CA ASN A 287 -36.27 1.57 -8.56
C ASN A 287 -35.20 1.61 -9.69
N ASP A 288 -35.26 2.60 -10.56
CA ASP A 288 -34.33 2.74 -11.70
C ASP A 288 -32.95 3.28 -11.27
N GLY A 289 -32.78 3.71 -10.01
CA GLY A 289 -31.51 4.28 -9.51
C GLY A 289 -30.36 3.29 -9.32
N GLY A 290 -30.62 1.98 -9.38
CA GLY A 290 -29.61 0.94 -9.14
C GLY A 290 -28.82 0.52 -10.37
N ALA A 291 -29.35 0.67 -11.59
CA ALA A 291 -28.68 0.21 -12.81
C ALA A 291 -27.52 1.12 -13.23
N ASP A 292 -27.69 2.43 -13.04
CA ASP A 292 -26.72 3.46 -13.42
C ASP A 292 -25.76 3.85 -12.29
N ALA A 293 -25.83 3.13 -11.16
CA ALA A 293 -24.98 3.38 -10.00
C ALA A 293 -23.48 3.19 -10.35
N PRO A 294 -22.59 4.06 -9.83
CA PRO A 294 -21.14 3.90 -10.03
C PRO A 294 -20.61 2.60 -9.43
N VAL A 295 -19.52 2.11 -10.01
CA VAL A 295 -18.76 0.98 -9.45
C VAL A 295 -17.75 1.50 -8.43
N LEU A 296 -17.87 1.07 -7.18
CA LEU A 296 -16.88 1.30 -6.13
C LEU A 296 -15.88 0.15 -6.11
N PHE A 297 -14.61 0.44 -6.36
CA PHE A 297 -13.53 -0.55 -6.29
C PHE A 297 -12.70 -0.41 -5.02
N LEU A 298 -12.55 -1.52 -4.29
CA LEU A 298 -11.81 -1.66 -3.04
C LEU A 298 -10.67 -2.67 -3.19
N HIS A 299 -9.43 -2.19 -3.15
CA HIS A 299 -8.25 -3.04 -3.39
C HIS A 299 -7.79 -3.81 -2.14
N GLY A 300 -7.04 -4.89 -2.38
CA GLY A 300 -6.36 -5.67 -1.35
C GLY A 300 -4.96 -5.13 -0.97
N VAL A 301 -4.26 -5.83 -0.08
CA VAL A 301 -2.87 -5.52 0.28
C VAL A 301 -1.95 -5.68 -0.93
N GLY A 302 -1.04 -4.72 -1.15
CA GLY A 302 -0.08 -4.78 -2.27
C GLY A 302 0.40 -3.40 -2.68
N LEU A 303 0.60 -3.15 -3.98
CA LEU A 303 1.02 -1.85 -4.53
C LEU A 303 -0.17 -0.90 -4.77
N GLY A 304 -1.14 -0.89 -3.86
CA GLY A 304 -2.36 -0.09 -3.99
C GLY A 304 -3.16 -0.44 -5.25
N LEU A 305 -3.55 0.58 -6.02
CA LEU A 305 -4.31 0.41 -7.26
C LEU A 305 -3.47 -0.04 -8.47
N LEU A 306 -2.14 -0.09 -8.37
CA LEU A 306 -1.25 -0.42 -9.50
C LEU A 306 -1.53 -1.80 -10.14
N PRO A 307 -1.67 -2.90 -9.37
CA PRO A 307 -1.99 -4.21 -9.96
C PRO A 307 -3.35 -4.26 -10.67
N TYR A 308 -4.22 -3.29 -10.38
CA TYR A 308 -5.59 -3.24 -10.87
C TYR A 308 -5.77 -2.25 -12.03
N LEU A 309 -4.70 -1.67 -12.57
CA LEU A 309 -4.79 -0.71 -13.68
C LEU A 309 -5.56 -1.28 -14.88
N ASN A 310 -5.20 -2.48 -15.35
CA ASN A 310 -5.91 -3.11 -16.47
C ASN A 310 -7.40 -3.33 -16.16
N PHE A 311 -7.74 -3.70 -14.92
CA PHE A 311 -9.12 -3.84 -14.48
C PHE A 311 -9.87 -2.48 -14.52
N LEU A 312 -9.28 -1.43 -13.95
CA LEU A 312 -9.87 -0.09 -13.91
C LEU A 312 -10.04 0.51 -15.32
N LEU A 313 -9.07 0.30 -16.22
CA LEU A 313 -9.14 0.77 -17.61
C LEU A 313 -10.25 0.05 -18.39
N ARG A 314 -10.37 -1.27 -18.22
CA ARG A 314 -11.45 -2.04 -18.82
C ARG A 314 -12.80 -1.62 -18.26
N LEU A 315 -12.88 -1.39 -16.96
CA LEU A 315 -14.10 -0.88 -16.33
C LEU A 315 -14.50 0.48 -16.90
N SER A 316 -13.55 1.41 -17.07
CA SER A 316 -13.82 2.72 -17.69
C SER A 316 -14.26 2.60 -19.15
N SER A 317 -13.74 1.62 -19.91
CA SER A 317 -14.16 1.41 -21.31
C SER A 317 -15.60 0.95 -21.47
N LEU A 318 -16.24 0.46 -20.39
CA LEU A 318 -17.67 0.13 -20.39
C LEU A 318 -18.56 1.38 -20.26
N GLY A 319 -17.97 2.58 -20.11
CA GLY A 319 -18.70 3.84 -19.97
C GLY A 319 -19.42 4.01 -18.63
N ARG A 320 -19.25 3.07 -17.68
CA ARG A 320 -19.86 3.16 -16.34
C ARG A 320 -19.04 4.08 -15.42
N PRO A 321 -19.68 4.97 -14.66
CA PRO A 321 -18.99 5.75 -13.64
C PRO A 321 -18.29 4.84 -12.62
N ALA A 322 -17.11 5.22 -12.16
CA ALA A 322 -16.32 4.43 -11.23
C ALA A 322 -15.65 5.29 -10.15
N VAL A 323 -15.51 4.70 -8.97
CA VAL A 323 -14.78 5.25 -7.81
C VAL A 323 -13.77 4.19 -7.38
N ALA A 324 -12.49 4.46 -7.51
CA ALA A 324 -11.43 3.58 -7.00
C ALA A 324 -10.78 4.22 -5.77
N VAL A 325 -10.88 3.54 -4.62
CA VAL A 325 -10.28 3.99 -3.35
C VAL A 325 -8.82 3.58 -3.32
N GLU A 326 -7.90 4.44 -2.88
CA GLU A 326 -6.50 4.07 -2.61
C GLU A 326 -6.21 4.20 -1.10
N VAL A 327 -6.08 3.06 -0.45
CA VAL A 327 -5.83 2.93 0.99
C VAL A 327 -4.33 2.81 1.25
N ARG A 328 -3.75 3.88 1.81
CA ARG A 328 -2.29 4.04 1.95
C ARG A 328 -1.63 2.93 2.77
N HIS A 329 -2.18 2.58 3.94
CA HIS A 329 -1.59 1.57 4.83
C HIS A 329 -1.66 0.15 4.26
N LEU A 330 -2.50 -0.10 3.26
CA LEU A 330 -2.56 -1.37 2.52
C LEU A 330 -1.69 -1.38 1.25
N SER A 331 -1.06 -0.24 0.91
CA SER A 331 -0.41 -0.02 -0.39
C SER A 331 1.12 -0.22 -0.38
N MET A 332 1.68 -0.93 0.62
CA MET A 332 3.13 -1.10 0.80
C MET A 332 3.91 0.23 0.89
N ARG A 333 3.20 1.31 1.20
CA ARG A 333 3.74 2.67 1.34
C ARG A 333 4.09 2.92 2.78
N LEU A 334 5.06 3.83 2.99
CA LEU A 334 5.35 4.32 4.33
C LEU A 334 4.11 4.98 4.92
N CYS A 335 3.68 4.51 6.08
CA CYS A 335 2.47 4.96 6.75
C CYS A 335 2.66 4.88 8.27
N THR A 336 2.27 5.95 8.97
CA THR A 336 2.35 6.05 10.43
C THR A 336 1.00 5.93 11.11
N GLU A 337 -0.09 5.99 10.33
CA GLU A 337 -1.46 5.94 10.81
C GLU A 337 -2.20 4.79 10.14
N VAL A 338 -2.75 3.90 10.95
CA VAL A 338 -3.62 2.81 10.51
C VAL A 338 -4.99 3.09 11.14
N PRO A 339 -5.95 3.65 10.38
CA PRO A 339 -7.32 3.82 10.83
C PRO A 339 -7.99 2.47 11.09
N GLU A 340 -8.98 2.45 11.98
CA GLU A 340 -9.91 1.32 12.11
C GLU A 340 -10.77 1.16 10.85
N GLU A 341 -11.23 -0.04 10.57
CA GLU A 341 -12.03 -0.36 9.38
C GLU A 341 -13.29 0.52 9.29
N ASP A 342 -13.91 0.83 10.42
CA ASP A 342 -15.08 1.70 10.51
C ASP A 342 -14.74 3.12 10.08
N GLU A 343 -13.60 3.66 10.53
CA GLU A 343 -13.15 4.97 10.08
C GLU A 343 -12.90 4.99 8.56
N ILE A 344 -12.40 3.90 7.98
CA ILE A 344 -12.19 3.81 6.53
C ILE A 344 -13.53 3.83 5.80
N VAL A 345 -14.49 3.04 6.28
CA VAL A 345 -15.83 2.93 5.70
C VAL A 345 -16.59 4.25 5.80
N GLU A 346 -16.52 4.95 6.93
CA GLU A 346 -17.11 6.29 7.09
C GLU A 346 -16.49 7.30 6.11
N ARG A 347 -15.16 7.26 5.94
CA ARG A 347 -14.48 8.10 4.94
C ARG A 347 -14.94 7.80 3.50
N ILE A 348 -15.18 6.52 3.18
CA ILE A 348 -15.71 6.10 1.88
C ILE A 348 -17.14 6.62 1.70
N ALA A 349 -18.03 6.40 2.67
CA ALA A 349 -19.42 6.83 2.63
C ALA A 349 -19.53 8.36 2.49
N GLY A 350 -18.76 9.11 3.29
CA GLY A 350 -18.69 10.56 3.21
C GLY A 350 -18.16 11.07 1.86
N ALA A 351 -17.15 10.40 1.29
CA ALA A 351 -16.64 10.74 -0.04
C ALA A 351 -17.69 10.51 -1.14
N LEU A 352 -18.40 9.38 -1.09
CA LEU A 352 -19.49 9.08 -2.03
C LEU A 352 -20.63 10.11 -1.91
N GLN A 353 -21.04 10.45 -0.70
CA GLN A 353 -22.07 11.45 -0.44
C GLN A 353 -21.67 12.83 -0.95
N HIS A 354 -20.40 13.23 -0.77
CA HIS A 354 -19.87 14.49 -1.29
C HIS A 354 -19.99 14.59 -2.82
N HIS A 355 -19.86 13.46 -3.51
CA HIS A 355 -20.05 13.35 -4.96
C HIS A 355 -21.51 13.12 -5.38
N GLY A 356 -22.48 13.23 -4.46
CA GLY A 356 -23.91 13.03 -4.73
C GLY A 356 -24.28 11.58 -5.06
N VAL A 357 -23.41 10.62 -4.74
CA VAL A 357 -23.63 9.20 -5.02
C VAL A 357 -24.55 8.60 -3.96
N ARG A 358 -25.73 8.16 -4.39
CA ARG A 358 -26.74 7.52 -3.52
C ARG A 358 -26.55 6.01 -3.36
N GLN A 359 -26.06 5.35 -4.41
CA GLN A 359 -25.80 3.91 -4.42
C GLN A 359 -24.56 3.58 -5.24
N VAL A 360 -23.91 2.46 -4.90
CA VAL A 360 -22.74 1.92 -5.60
C VAL A 360 -22.88 0.41 -5.81
N HIS A 361 -22.29 -0.07 -6.91
CA HIS A 361 -21.95 -1.48 -7.06
C HIS A 361 -20.54 -1.70 -6.50
N VAL A 362 -20.42 -2.45 -5.41
CA VAL A 362 -19.14 -2.67 -4.74
C VAL A 362 -18.43 -3.85 -5.39
N VAL A 363 -17.18 -3.64 -5.81
CA VAL A 363 -16.24 -4.67 -6.24
C VAL A 363 -15.03 -4.63 -5.32
N ALA A 364 -14.75 -5.74 -4.65
CA ALA A 364 -13.70 -5.80 -3.65
C ALA A 364 -12.81 -7.02 -3.83
N HIS A 365 -11.50 -6.86 -3.67
CA HIS A 365 -10.51 -7.94 -3.81
C HIS A 365 -9.70 -8.15 -2.53
N SER A 366 -9.50 -9.40 -2.12
CA SER A 366 -8.66 -9.76 -0.97
C SER A 366 -8.99 -8.90 0.27
N TYR A 367 -8.05 -8.16 0.89
CA TYR A 367 -8.34 -7.29 2.04
C TYR A 367 -9.49 -6.30 1.80
N GLY A 368 -9.71 -5.88 0.55
CA GLY A 368 -10.84 -5.01 0.20
C GLY A 368 -12.20 -5.58 0.61
N THR A 369 -12.33 -6.90 0.75
CA THR A 369 -13.59 -7.53 1.18
C THR A 369 -13.94 -7.25 2.63
N PHE A 370 -12.97 -6.90 3.49
CA PHE A 370 -13.23 -6.42 4.85
C PHE A 370 -13.97 -5.08 4.82
N MET A 371 -13.41 -4.13 4.06
CA MET A 371 -14.02 -2.81 3.87
C MET A 371 -15.41 -2.93 3.24
N ALA A 372 -15.57 -3.81 2.26
CA ALA A 372 -16.86 -4.06 1.62
C ALA A 372 -17.89 -4.62 2.60
N SER A 373 -17.49 -5.58 3.43
CA SER A 373 -18.37 -6.16 4.46
C SER A 373 -18.82 -5.12 5.48
N ARG A 374 -17.87 -4.34 6.03
CA ARG A 374 -18.20 -3.27 6.98
C ARG A 374 -19.06 -2.17 6.35
N LEU A 375 -18.82 -1.82 5.08
CA LEU A 375 -19.68 -0.89 4.33
C LEU A 375 -21.12 -1.40 4.20
N VAL A 376 -21.33 -2.69 3.96
CA VAL A 376 -22.68 -3.29 3.93
C VAL A 376 -23.35 -3.23 5.30
N HIS A 377 -22.60 -3.45 6.39
CA HIS A 377 -23.14 -3.43 7.74
C HIS A 377 -23.53 -2.01 8.19
N LEU A 378 -22.65 -1.03 7.97
CA LEU A 378 -22.84 0.34 8.45
C LEU A 378 -23.68 1.19 7.49
N HIS A 379 -23.56 0.96 6.18
CA HIS A 379 -24.16 1.80 5.14
C HIS A 379 -24.92 0.97 4.10
N ARG A 380 -25.70 -0.03 4.56
CA ARG A 380 -26.50 -0.92 3.70
C ARG A 380 -27.25 -0.22 2.55
N PRO A 381 -27.89 0.95 2.76
CA PRO A 381 -28.60 1.66 1.69
C PRO A 381 -27.71 2.14 0.53
N LEU A 382 -26.41 2.37 0.77
CA LEU A 382 -25.44 2.77 -0.26
C LEU A 382 -25.06 1.61 -1.19
N VAL A 383 -25.28 0.35 -0.81
CA VAL A 383 -24.81 -0.81 -1.58
C VAL A 383 -25.94 -1.40 -2.43
N ALA A 384 -25.88 -1.16 -3.74
CA ALA A 384 -26.81 -1.74 -4.72
C ALA A 384 -26.49 -3.22 -5.00
N SER A 385 -25.20 -3.53 -5.16
CA SER A 385 -24.74 -4.92 -5.30
C SER A 385 -23.33 -5.09 -4.75
N LEU A 386 -22.96 -6.34 -4.48
CA LEU A 386 -21.66 -6.73 -3.93
C LEU A 386 -21.01 -7.82 -4.81
N THR A 387 -19.78 -7.61 -5.24
CA THR A 387 -18.94 -8.57 -5.96
C THR A 387 -17.62 -8.73 -5.23
N LEU A 388 -17.31 -9.95 -4.80
CA LEU A 388 -16.11 -10.28 -4.04
C LEU A 388 -15.17 -11.13 -4.90
N LEU A 389 -13.96 -10.63 -5.11
CA LEU A 389 -12.92 -11.27 -5.90
C LEU A 389 -11.89 -11.88 -4.94
N ASP A 390 -11.73 -13.20 -4.98
CA ASP A 390 -10.85 -13.94 -4.07
C ASP A 390 -10.94 -13.43 -2.62
N PRO A 391 -12.13 -13.52 -2.00
CA PRO A 391 -12.32 -13.01 -0.66
C PRO A 391 -11.40 -13.73 0.31
N VAL A 392 -10.94 -13.02 1.34
CA VAL A 392 -10.10 -13.62 2.40
C VAL A 392 -10.88 -14.75 3.07
N ARG A 393 -10.53 -16.00 2.73
CA ARG A 393 -11.31 -17.21 3.06
C ARG A 393 -11.52 -17.43 4.55
N GLN A 394 -10.60 -16.99 5.39
CA GLN A 394 -10.73 -17.13 6.86
C GLN A 394 -11.84 -16.26 7.46
N LEU A 395 -12.47 -15.37 6.68
CA LEU A 395 -13.33 -14.33 7.23
C LEU A 395 -14.64 -14.09 6.47
N LEU A 396 -14.80 -14.65 5.26
CA LEU A 396 -16.11 -14.62 4.60
C LEU A 396 -17.20 -15.27 5.48
N GLU A 397 -16.80 -16.20 6.34
CA GLU A 397 -17.65 -16.88 7.32
C GLU A 397 -17.85 -16.09 8.62
N TRP A 398 -16.83 -15.36 9.09
CA TRP A 398 -16.89 -14.53 10.30
C TRP A 398 -17.71 -13.23 10.06
N PHE A 399 -17.65 -12.69 8.85
CA PHE A 399 -18.39 -11.49 8.47
C PHE A 399 -19.86 -11.75 8.12
N ARG A 400 -20.21 -12.95 7.65
CA ARG A 400 -21.63 -13.29 7.44
C ARG A 400 -22.38 -13.40 8.78
N GLY A 401 -21.64 -13.59 9.88
CA GLY A 401 -22.12 -13.56 11.27
C GLY A 401 -21.86 -12.28 12.06
N GLY A 402 -21.36 -11.20 11.43
CA GLY A 402 -21.14 -9.91 12.10
C GLY A 402 -20.10 -9.94 13.23
N LEU A 403 -19.09 -10.82 13.17
CA LEU A 403 -17.94 -10.71 14.08
C LEU A 403 -17.07 -9.52 13.66
N ASP A 404 -17.14 -8.45 14.45
CA ASP A 404 -16.17 -7.37 14.41
C ASP A 404 -14.89 -7.87 15.08
N PHE A 405 -13.83 -7.98 14.29
CA PHE A 405 -12.49 -7.93 14.87
C PHE A 405 -12.33 -6.54 15.44
N ALA A 406 -12.36 -6.44 16.76
CA ALA A 406 -11.80 -5.32 17.47
C ALA A 406 -10.31 -5.25 17.09
N VAL A 407 -9.98 -4.44 16.08
CA VAL A 407 -8.61 -3.99 15.87
C VAL A 407 -8.27 -3.17 17.10
N CYS A 408 -7.54 -3.78 18.04
CA CYS A 408 -7.04 -3.07 19.21
C CYS A 408 -6.13 -1.95 18.72
N THR A 409 -6.60 -0.70 18.84
CA THR A 409 -5.84 0.47 18.49
C THR A 409 -4.66 0.63 19.44
N PRO A 410 -3.44 0.93 18.94
CA PRO A 410 -2.44 1.56 19.78
C PRO A 410 -3.03 2.87 20.28
N SER A 411 -3.00 3.08 21.60
CA SER A 411 -3.33 4.36 22.25
C SER A 411 -2.84 5.54 21.39
N ARG A 412 -3.78 6.30 20.79
CA ARG A 412 -3.48 7.60 20.18
C ARG A 412 -2.95 8.50 21.30
N ARG A 413 -1.64 8.55 21.51
CA ARG A 413 -1.02 9.76 22.07
C ARG A 413 -1.13 10.83 20.99
N VAL A 414 -2.25 11.53 21.03
CA VAL A 414 -2.48 12.79 20.33
C VAL A 414 -1.23 13.65 20.54
N PHE A 415 -0.55 13.98 19.44
CA PHE A 415 0.44 15.04 19.44
C PHE A 415 -0.25 16.29 19.98
N GLY A 416 0.19 16.79 21.13
CA GLY A 416 -0.28 18.05 21.67
C GLY A 416 -0.13 19.13 20.60
N ARG A 417 -1.27 19.68 20.15
CA ARG A 417 -1.27 21.02 19.59
C ARG A 417 -0.73 21.95 20.68
N PRO A 418 0.24 22.83 20.40
CA PRO A 418 0.56 23.88 21.34
C PRO A 418 -0.72 24.70 21.55
N ALA A 419 -1.15 24.81 22.81
CA ALA A 419 -2.21 25.71 23.19
C ALA A 419 -1.82 27.12 22.75
N HIS A 420 -2.58 27.68 21.81
CA HIS A 420 -2.56 29.12 21.60
C HIS A 420 -3.06 29.76 22.90
N ARG A 421 -2.13 30.26 23.69
CA ARG A 421 -2.41 31.31 24.67
C ARG A 421 -2.77 32.56 23.87
N SER A 422 -4.07 32.82 23.73
CA SER A 422 -4.55 34.19 23.53
C SER A 422 -4.48 34.89 24.87
N SER A 423 -3.46 35.74 25.01
CA SER A 423 -3.41 36.80 26.00
C SER A 423 -4.39 37.91 25.60
N VAL A 424 -5.03 38.47 26.64
CA VAL A 424 -5.99 39.59 26.70
C VAL A 424 -7.44 39.17 26.50
#